data_AF-A9BK71-F1
#
_entry.id   AF-A9BK71-F1
#
_cell.length_a   1.000
_cell.length_b   1.000
_cell.length_c   1.000
_cell.angle_alpha   90.00
_cell.angle_beta   90.00
_cell.angle_gamma   90.00
#
_symmetry.space_group_name_H-M   'P 1'
#
loop_
_entity.id
_entity.type
_entity.pdbx_description
1 polymer ?
#
loop_
_entity_poly.entity_id
_entity_poly.type
_entity_poly.pdbx_seq_one_letter_code
_entity_poly.pdbx_strand_id
1 'polypeptide(L)'
;MQIWDTKSFPNSNQNFKKVLNFTKKQTNLFGFSNDGNFLGIIIGKILGIWKIFPKFGKLKALNLCFDEEIVALKFFSFKKRQNFLIYSKNEFSIFNIDKNLLINKIKLTIVQLTTESWLGKFAGIIRFFFPKNFQKKQSIVVFKEFSLIPIFLIDSKIISTKNIVSFYFSYNKKKKKFGSLVIDSLLKFHKVYF
;
A
#
# COMPACT_ATOMS: atom_id res chain seq x y z
N MET A 1 -25.35 22.22 6.48
CA MET A 1 -24.71 22.24 5.15
C MET A 1 -24.52 20.80 4.70
N GLN A 2 -25.48 20.27 3.92
CA GLN A 2 -25.47 18.90 3.41
C GLN A 2 -24.74 18.94 2.06
N ILE A 3 -23.48 18.51 2.02
CA ILE A 3 -22.58 18.72 0.85
C ILE A 3 -22.85 17.69 -0.29
N TRP A 4 -23.81 16.78 -0.11
CA TRP A 4 -23.94 15.60 -0.99
C TRP A 4 -25.36 15.47 -1.53
N ASP A 5 -25.55 15.92 -2.78
CA ASP A 5 -26.76 15.59 -3.54
C ASP A 5 -26.60 14.18 -4.12
N THR A 6 -27.21 13.20 -3.43
CA THR A 6 -27.24 11.78 -3.81
C THR A 6 -27.94 11.52 -5.15
N LYS A 7 -28.57 12.54 -5.75
CA LYS A 7 -29.21 12.45 -7.07
C LYS A 7 -28.22 12.53 -8.24
N SER A 8 -26.97 12.92 -7.99
CA SER A 8 -25.91 13.03 -9.01
C SER A 8 -25.25 11.69 -9.37
N PHE A 9 -25.62 10.58 -8.71
CA PHE A 9 -25.16 9.26 -9.09
C PHE A 9 -25.83 8.81 -10.39
N PRO A 10 -25.08 8.54 -11.48
CA PRO A 10 -25.67 8.04 -12.71
C PRO A 10 -26.36 6.70 -12.45
N ASN A 11 -27.67 6.71 -12.65
CA ASN A 11 -28.60 5.63 -12.43
C ASN A 11 -28.49 4.61 -13.58
N SER A 12 -27.43 3.79 -13.61
CA SER A 12 -27.36 2.64 -14.52
C SER A 12 -26.28 1.63 -14.12
N ASN A 13 -26.64 0.72 -13.21
CA ASN A 13 -26.28 -0.69 -13.28
C ASN A 13 -27.04 -1.43 -12.17
N GLN A 14 -28.01 -2.26 -12.52
CA GLN A 14 -28.72 -3.11 -11.57
C GLN A 14 -27.77 -4.07 -10.82
N ASN A 15 -26.56 -4.30 -11.36
CA ASN A 15 -25.47 -4.99 -10.67
C ASN A 15 -24.89 -4.20 -9.48
N PHE A 16 -24.99 -2.86 -9.48
CA PHE A 16 -24.48 -2.02 -8.38
C PHE A 16 -25.34 -2.14 -7.12
N LYS A 17 -26.67 -2.27 -7.28
CA LYS A 17 -27.59 -2.49 -6.15
C LYS A 17 -27.43 -3.86 -5.51
N LYS A 18 -27.09 -4.91 -6.28
CA LYS A 18 -26.76 -6.24 -5.72
C LYS A 18 -25.41 -6.28 -5.00
N VAL A 19 -24.46 -5.42 -5.38
CA VAL A 19 -23.13 -5.33 -4.73
C VAL A 19 -23.17 -4.52 -3.42
N LEU A 20 -24.18 -3.65 -3.24
CA LEU A 20 -24.30 -2.75 -2.08
C LEU A 20 -25.36 -3.19 -1.07
N ASN A 21 -25.50 -4.50 -0.82
CA ASN A 21 -26.14 -4.96 0.41
C ASN A 21 -25.18 -4.71 1.58
N PHE A 22 -25.19 -3.46 2.06
CA PHE A 22 -24.39 -2.98 3.19
C PHE A 22 -24.79 -3.67 4.49
N THR A 23 -24.16 -4.81 4.79
CA THR A 23 -24.20 -5.42 6.12
C THR A 23 -23.24 -4.68 7.06
N LYS A 24 -23.72 -4.36 8.28
CA LYS A 24 -23.22 -3.44 9.33
C LYS A 24 -21.76 -3.56 9.84
N LYS A 25 -20.83 -4.25 9.16
CA LYS A 25 -19.40 -4.29 9.52
C LYS A 25 -18.52 -4.43 8.26
N GLN A 26 -18.48 -3.41 7.41
CA GLN A 26 -17.49 -3.35 6.35
C GLN A 26 -16.58 -2.16 6.60
N THR A 27 -15.27 -2.38 6.68
CA THR A 27 -14.30 -1.29 6.72
C THR A 27 -14.37 -0.51 5.40
N ASN A 28 -14.93 0.69 5.48
CA ASN A 28 -14.89 1.65 4.39
C ASN A 28 -13.59 2.44 4.51
N LEU A 29 -12.64 2.18 3.62
CA LEU A 29 -11.39 2.92 3.54
C LEU A 29 -11.42 3.81 2.32
N PHE A 30 -10.87 5.01 2.42
CA PHE A 30 -10.73 5.89 1.27
C PHE A 30 -9.33 6.51 1.22
N GLY A 31 -8.89 6.88 0.03
CA GLY A 31 -7.61 7.51 -0.19
C GLY A 31 -7.62 8.34 -1.46
N PHE A 32 -7.15 9.58 -1.35
CA PHE A 32 -6.97 10.46 -2.50
C PHE A 32 -5.57 10.30 -3.10
N SER A 33 -5.48 10.54 -4.40
CA SER A 33 -4.19 10.77 -5.03
C SER A 33 -3.56 12.07 -4.53
N ASN A 34 -2.22 12.14 -4.53
CA ASN A 34 -1.49 13.32 -4.06
C ASN A 34 -1.84 14.58 -4.86
N ASP A 35 -2.25 14.43 -6.12
CA ASP A 35 -2.70 15.50 -7.02
C ASP A 35 -4.22 15.75 -6.93
N GLY A 36 -4.96 15.01 -6.09
CA GLY A 36 -6.41 15.13 -5.95
C GLY A 36 -7.24 14.61 -7.14
N ASN A 37 -6.58 14.09 -8.18
CA ASN A 37 -7.24 13.66 -9.41
C ASN A 37 -8.04 12.36 -9.26
N PHE A 38 -7.68 11.51 -8.31
CA PHE A 38 -8.29 10.20 -8.09
C PHE A 38 -8.69 9.99 -6.64
N LEU A 39 -9.80 9.29 -6.46
CA LEU A 39 -10.26 8.76 -5.18
C LEU A 39 -10.39 7.25 -5.29
N GLY A 40 -9.65 6.54 -4.43
CA GLY A 40 -9.83 5.12 -4.18
C GLY A 40 -10.73 4.91 -2.97
N ILE A 41 -11.66 3.97 -3.06
CA ILE A 41 -12.55 3.56 -1.98
C ILE A 41 -12.51 2.04 -1.90
N ILE A 42 -12.30 1.49 -0.71
CA ILE A 42 -12.48 0.07 -0.42
C ILE A 42 -13.82 -0.13 0.29
N ILE A 43 -14.63 -1.03 -0.24
CA ILE A 43 -15.84 -1.53 0.41
C ILE A 43 -15.72 -3.05 0.48
N GLY A 44 -15.43 -3.59 1.67
CA GLY A 44 -15.09 -5.00 1.86
C GLY A 44 -13.82 -5.38 1.11
N LYS A 45 -13.95 -6.15 0.02
CA LYS A 45 -12.84 -6.59 -0.86
C LYS A 45 -12.87 -5.95 -2.25
N ILE A 46 -13.72 -4.94 -2.45
CA ILE A 46 -13.91 -4.24 -3.71
C ILE A 46 -13.18 -2.90 -3.65
N LEU A 47 -12.34 -2.62 -4.65
CA LEU A 47 -11.74 -1.31 -4.90
C LEU A 47 -12.55 -0.55 -5.93
N GLY A 48 -13.19 0.53 -5.49
CA GLY A 48 -13.72 1.58 -6.35
C GLY A 48 -12.64 2.64 -6.63
N ILE A 49 -12.48 3.05 -7.88
CA ILE A 49 -11.59 4.13 -8.29
C ILE A 49 -12.36 5.13 -9.12
N TRP A 50 -12.34 6.37 -8.66
CA TRP A 50 -13.03 7.46 -9.30
C TRP A 50 -12.05 8.55 -9.70
N LYS A 51 -12.10 8.96 -10.97
CA LYS A 51 -11.40 10.17 -11.43
C LYS A 51 -12.27 11.37 -11.11
N ILE A 52 -11.77 12.30 -10.30
CA ILE A 52 -12.50 13.47 -9.81
C ILE A 52 -12.18 14.71 -10.65
N PHE A 53 -10.93 14.86 -11.10
CA PHE A 53 -10.46 16.03 -11.85
C PHE A 53 -9.70 15.61 -13.13
N PRO A 54 -9.68 16.42 -14.22
CA PRO A 54 -10.43 17.68 -14.45
C PRO A 54 -11.91 17.50 -14.77
N LYS A 55 -12.32 16.26 -15.08
CA LYS A 55 -13.73 15.91 -15.27
C LYS A 55 -14.02 14.67 -14.46
N PHE A 56 -15.19 14.64 -13.83
CA PHE A 56 -15.70 13.45 -13.15
C PHE A 56 -15.79 12.29 -14.16
N GLY A 57 -14.93 11.30 -13.98
CA GLY A 57 -14.89 10.10 -14.80
C GLY A 57 -15.89 9.06 -14.34
N LYS A 58 -15.98 7.96 -15.09
CA LYS A 58 -16.74 6.78 -14.65
C LYS A 58 -16.02 6.12 -13.47
N LEU A 59 -16.79 5.69 -12.47
CA LEU A 59 -16.29 4.86 -11.38
C LEU A 59 -15.90 3.48 -11.94
N LYS A 60 -14.66 3.06 -11.68
CA LYS A 60 -14.21 1.70 -11.95
C LYS A 60 -14.28 0.90 -10.65
N ALA A 61 -14.76 -0.33 -10.71
CA ALA A 61 -14.79 -1.23 -9.56
C ALA A 61 -14.05 -2.52 -9.89
N LEU A 62 -13.23 -3.00 -8.96
CA LEU A 62 -12.45 -4.22 -9.10
C LEU A 62 -12.56 -5.05 -7.82
N ASN A 63 -12.81 -6.36 -7.95
CA ASN A 63 -12.64 -7.28 -6.84
C ASN A 63 -11.15 -7.59 -6.66
N LEU A 64 -10.62 -7.36 -5.47
CA LEU A 64 -9.20 -7.51 -5.18
C LEU A 64 -8.80 -8.96 -4.83
N CYS A 65 -9.77 -9.84 -4.60
CA CYS A 65 -9.55 -11.24 -4.23
C CYS A 65 -8.61 -11.41 -3.03
N PHE A 66 -8.68 -10.52 -2.04
CA PHE A 66 -7.90 -10.67 -0.80
C PHE A 66 -8.45 -11.83 0.04
N ASP A 67 -7.58 -12.53 0.75
CA ASP A 67 -7.96 -13.64 1.63
C ASP A 67 -8.65 -13.08 2.88
N GLU A 68 -8.11 -11.99 3.43
CA GLU A 68 -8.58 -11.32 4.65
C GLU A 68 -9.24 -9.96 4.36
N GLU A 69 -9.81 -9.35 5.40
CA GLU A 69 -10.33 -7.97 5.34
C GLU A 69 -9.20 -6.98 5.09
N ILE A 70 -9.44 -6.03 4.20
CA ILE A 70 -8.47 -4.99 3.85
C ILE A 70 -8.48 -3.95 4.97
N VAL A 71 -7.30 -3.69 5.54
CA VAL A 71 -7.16 -2.80 6.70
C VAL A 71 -6.68 -1.40 6.31
N ALA A 72 -6.12 -1.24 5.12
CA ALA A 72 -5.63 0.05 4.65
C ALA A 72 -5.53 0.18 3.13
N LEU A 73 -5.73 1.41 2.69
CA LEU A 73 -5.54 1.90 1.32
C LEU A 73 -4.62 3.12 1.39
N LYS A 74 -3.47 3.08 0.72
CA LYS A 74 -2.53 4.20 0.65
C LYS A 74 -2.21 4.54 -0.78
N PHE A 75 -2.38 5.80 -1.16
CA PHE A 75 -1.89 6.26 -2.45
C PHE A 75 -0.38 6.46 -2.42
N PHE A 76 0.26 6.21 -3.55
CA PHE A 76 1.61 6.69 -3.81
C PHE A 76 1.88 6.79 -5.31
N SER A 77 2.66 7.80 -5.70
CA SER A 77 2.96 8.10 -7.09
C SER A 77 4.46 8.32 -7.29
N PHE A 78 5.03 7.70 -8.32
CA PHE A 78 6.45 7.84 -8.66
C PHE A 78 6.66 7.78 -10.17
N LYS A 79 7.55 8.62 -10.71
CA LYS A 79 7.83 8.72 -12.16
C LYS A 79 6.55 8.81 -13.02
N LYS A 80 5.60 9.66 -12.59
CA LYS A 80 4.27 9.88 -13.22
C LYS A 80 3.31 8.69 -13.18
N ARG A 81 3.65 7.59 -12.49
CA ARG A 81 2.76 6.44 -12.32
C ARG A 81 1.94 6.61 -11.05
N GLN A 82 0.66 6.27 -11.12
CA GLN A 82 -0.25 6.42 -10.00
C GLN A 82 -0.69 5.05 -9.47
N ASN A 83 -0.50 4.82 -8.17
CA ASN A 83 -0.80 3.53 -7.58
C ASN A 83 -1.48 3.65 -6.22
N PHE A 84 -2.21 2.58 -5.89
CA PHE A 84 -2.68 2.31 -4.55
C PHE A 84 -1.95 1.11 -3.98
N LEU A 85 -1.32 1.30 -2.82
CA LEU A 85 -0.87 0.22 -1.95
C LEU A 85 -2.07 -0.20 -1.09
N ILE A 86 -2.46 -1.46 -1.21
CA ILE A 86 -3.63 -2.04 -0.55
C ILE A 86 -3.13 -3.19 0.30
N TYR A 87 -3.53 -3.26 1.57
CA TYR A 87 -3.10 -4.37 2.41
C TYR A 87 -4.13 -4.81 3.44
N SER A 88 -4.10 -6.10 3.73
CA SER A 88 -4.73 -6.75 4.88
C SER A 88 -3.65 -7.07 5.93
N LYS A 89 -4.02 -7.80 6.97
CA LYS A 89 -3.07 -8.24 8.01
C LYS A 89 -2.07 -9.27 7.49
N ASN A 90 -2.40 -10.06 6.47
CA ASN A 90 -1.53 -11.15 5.98
C ASN A 90 -1.13 -11.03 4.51
N GLU A 91 -1.46 -9.95 3.84
CA GLU A 91 -1.04 -9.73 2.45
C GLU A 91 -1.13 -8.27 2.03
N PHE A 92 -0.34 -7.91 1.04
CA PHE A 92 -0.45 -6.61 0.38
C PHE A 92 -0.37 -6.73 -1.13
N SER A 93 -0.85 -5.70 -1.79
CA SER A 93 -0.88 -5.59 -3.23
C SER A 93 -0.72 -4.14 -3.69
N ILE A 94 -0.27 -3.97 -4.93
CA ILE A 94 -0.16 -2.67 -5.58
C ILE A 94 -1.07 -2.68 -6.79
N PHE A 95 -2.05 -1.78 -6.78
CA PHE A 95 -2.91 -1.52 -7.92
C PHE A 95 -2.39 -0.32 -8.70
N ASN A 96 -2.14 -0.49 -9.99
CA ASN A 96 -1.74 0.60 -10.87
C ASN A 96 -2.95 1.16 -11.61
N ILE A 97 -3.19 2.45 -11.40
CA ILE A 97 -4.36 3.16 -11.93
C ILE A 97 -4.29 3.28 -13.45
N ASP A 98 -3.11 3.61 -13.97
CA ASP A 98 -2.90 3.87 -15.40
C ASP A 98 -3.11 2.61 -16.25
N LYS A 99 -2.56 1.49 -15.78
CA LYS A 99 -2.67 0.18 -16.42
C LYS A 99 -3.93 -0.58 -16.03
N ASN A 100 -4.71 -0.05 -15.08
CA ASN A 100 -5.91 -0.67 -14.53
C ASN A 100 -5.69 -2.14 -14.11
N LEU A 101 -4.55 -2.42 -13.46
CA LEU A 101 -4.15 -3.78 -13.12
C LEU A 101 -3.53 -3.88 -11.73
N LEU A 102 -3.74 -5.04 -11.12
CA LEU A 102 -3.13 -5.43 -9.86
C LEU A 102 -1.78 -6.08 -10.15
N ILE A 103 -0.69 -5.43 -9.77
CA ILE A 103 0.65 -5.79 -10.25
C ILE A 103 1.19 -7.00 -9.50
N ASN A 104 0.95 -7.08 -8.19
CA ASN A 104 1.59 -8.05 -7.30
C ASN A 104 0.65 -8.33 -6.13
N LYS A 105 0.55 -9.59 -5.69
CA LYS A 105 -0.10 -9.97 -4.43
C LYS A 105 0.91 -10.77 -3.60
N ILE A 106 1.31 -10.25 -2.44
CA ILE A 106 2.32 -10.87 -1.57
C ILE A 106 1.69 -11.26 -0.26
N LYS A 107 1.87 -12.53 0.16
CA LYS A 107 1.43 -13.03 1.46
C LYS A 107 2.53 -12.91 2.50
N LEU A 108 2.35 -11.98 3.44
CA LEU A 108 3.25 -11.69 4.57
C LEU A 108 2.44 -11.13 5.72
N THR A 109 2.77 -11.48 6.96
CA THR A 109 2.10 -10.88 8.13
C THR A 109 2.55 -9.44 8.33
N ILE A 110 1.67 -8.50 8.00
CA ILE A 110 1.91 -7.06 8.04
C ILE A 110 1.38 -6.50 9.36
N VAL A 111 2.23 -5.76 10.06
CA VAL A 111 1.83 -4.99 11.25
C VAL A 111 1.43 -3.58 10.84
N GLN A 112 2.25 -2.95 9.99
CA GLN A 112 2.03 -1.59 9.52
C GLN A 112 2.76 -1.40 8.20
N LEU A 113 2.17 -0.69 7.24
CA LEU A 113 2.83 -0.23 6.02
C LEU A 113 2.75 1.28 5.90
N THR A 114 3.78 1.89 5.32
CA THR A 114 3.80 3.30 4.91
C THR A 114 4.43 3.43 3.53
N THR A 115 4.08 4.51 2.85
CA THR A 115 4.57 4.82 1.51
C THR A 115 5.44 6.07 1.55
N GLU A 116 6.46 6.11 0.70
CA GLU A 116 7.24 7.31 0.38
C GLU A 116 7.16 7.52 -1.13
N SER A 117 6.17 8.34 -1.51
CA SER A 117 5.83 8.59 -2.93
C SER A 117 7.05 9.10 -3.71
N TRP A 118 7.84 9.98 -3.12
CA TRP A 118 8.93 10.67 -3.81
C TRP A 118 10.04 9.72 -4.26
N LEU A 119 10.23 8.62 -3.54
CA LEU A 119 11.26 7.63 -3.82
C LEU A 119 10.73 6.40 -4.56
N GLY A 120 9.42 6.29 -4.78
CA GLY A 120 8.80 5.07 -5.31
C GLY A 120 9.05 3.87 -4.41
N LYS A 121 9.06 4.11 -3.09
CA LYS A 121 9.35 3.11 -2.07
C LYS A 121 8.19 3.03 -1.09
N PHE A 122 8.04 1.86 -0.49
CA PHE A 122 7.18 1.69 0.66
C PHE A 122 7.91 0.83 1.68
N ALA A 123 7.61 1.06 2.95
CA ALA A 123 8.24 0.36 4.05
C ALA A 123 7.18 -0.13 5.01
N GLY A 124 7.40 -1.30 5.60
CA GLY A 124 6.48 -1.86 6.58
C GLY A 124 7.18 -2.57 7.71
N ILE A 125 6.49 -2.64 8.84
CA ILE A 125 6.82 -3.55 9.92
C ILE A 125 6.16 -4.88 9.58
N ILE A 126 6.98 -5.90 9.31
CA ILE A 126 6.55 -7.23 8.91
C ILE A 126 6.95 -8.23 9.98
N ARG A 127 6.05 -9.17 10.29
CA ARG A 127 6.33 -10.31 11.16
C ARG A 127 6.73 -11.52 10.32
N PHE A 128 7.88 -12.09 10.65
CA PHE A 128 8.38 -13.32 10.09
C PHE A 128 8.32 -14.43 11.12
N PHE A 129 7.90 -15.62 10.70
CA PHE A 129 8.01 -16.83 11.49
C PHE A 129 9.24 -17.62 11.01
N PHE A 130 10.16 -17.90 11.93
CA PHE A 130 11.35 -18.70 11.66
C PHE A 130 11.12 -20.12 12.20
N PRO A 131 10.84 -21.12 11.35
CA PRO A 131 10.46 -22.46 11.81
C PRO A 131 11.56 -23.13 12.63
N LYS A 132 12.82 -22.97 12.22
CA LYS A 132 13.99 -23.60 12.87
C LYS A 132 14.06 -23.36 14.38
N ASN A 133 13.62 -22.18 14.84
CA ASN A 133 13.73 -21.79 16.25
C ASN A 133 12.35 -21.47 16.86
N PHE A 134 11.26 -21.71 16.13
CA PHE A 134 9.88 -21.31 16.50
C PHE A 134 9.74 -19.84 16.95
N GLN A 135 10.63 -18.97 16.46
CA GLN A 135 10.66 -17.56 16.86
C GLN A 135 9.90 -16.69 15.85
N LYS A 136 9.05 -15.80 16.39
CA LYS A 136 8.48 -14.69 15.63
C LYS A 136 9.40 -13.49 15.76
N LYS A 137 9.85 -12.95 14.63
CA LYS A 137 10.61 -11.70 14.59
C LYS A 137 9.83 -10.63 13.86
N GLN A 138 10.00 -9.39 14.28
CA GLN A 138 9.55 -8.22 13.53
C GLN A 138 10.74 -7.59 12.81
N SER A 139 10.53 -7.10 11.60
CA SER A 139 11.56 -6.37 10.88
C SER A 139 10.93 -5.24 10.10
N ILE A 140 11.67 -4.15 9.95
CA ILE A 140 11.33 -3.10 9.01
C ILE A 140 11.82 -3.56 7.64
N VAL A 141 10.92 -3.62 6.68
CA VAL A 141 11.19 -4.09 5.33
C VAL A 141 10.87 -2.98 4.35
N VAL A 142 11.81 -2.66 3.47
CA VAL A 142 11.66 -1.62 2.45
C VAL A 142 11.58 -2.26 1.09
N PHE A 143 10.55 -1.91 0.33
CA PHE A 143 10.31 -2.39 -1.02
C PHE A 143 10.38 -1.25 -2.03
N LYS A 144 10.64 -1.62 -3.28
CA LYS A 144 10.43 -0.76 -4.44
C LYS A 144 9.02 -0.99 -4.98
N GLU A 145 8.38 0.04 -5.52
CA GLU A 145 7.03 0.02 -6.11
C GLU A 145 6.69 -1.20 -6.98
N PHE A 146 7.64 -1.76 -7.73
CA PHE A 146 7.40 -2.93 -8.59
C PHE A 146 8.24 -4.15 -8.21
N SER A 147 8.98 -4.08 -7.11
CA SER A 147 9.84 -5.17 -6.67
C SER A 147 9.16 -5.95 -5.56
N LEU A 148 8.93 -7.23 -5.81
CA LEU A 148 8.55 -8.21 -4.78
C LEU A 148 9.70 -8.45 -3.79
N ILE A 149 10.93 -8.20 -4.23
CA ILE A 149 12.14 -8.40 -3.45
C ILE A 149 12.37 -7.15 -2.59
N PRO A 150 12.47 -7.31 -1.26
CA PRO A 150 12.80 -6.20 -0.38
C PRO A 150 14.23 -5.72 -0.64
N ILE A 151 14.40 -4.41 -0.71
CA ILE A 151 15.72 -3.78 -0.91
C ILE A 151 16.49 -3.75 0.42
N PHE A 152 15.78 -3.54 1.53
CA PHE A 152 16.37 -3.45 2.86
C PHE A 152 15.51 -4.20 3.88
N LEU A 153 16.18 -4.84 4.83
CA LEU A 153 15.57 -5.47 6.01
C LEU A 153 16.37 -5.05 7.25
N ILE A 154 15.67 -4.56 8.26
CA ILE A 154 16.24 -4.11 9.53
C ILE A 154 15.57 -4.90 10.66
N ASP A 155 16.34 -5.64 11.45
CA ASP A 155 15.80 -6.38 12.60
C ASP A 155 15.30 -5.40 13.66
N SER A 156 14.03 -5.54 14.07
CA SER A 156 13.41 -4.68 15.08
C SER A 156 14.01 -4.86 16.48
N LYS A 157 14.74 -5.95 16.75
CA LYS A 157 15.44 -6.13 18.03
C LYS A 157 16.39 -4.97 18.36
N ILE A 158 16.87 -4.27 17.35
CA ILE A 158 17.84 -3.18 17.49
C ILE A 158 17.15 -1.85 17.83
N ILE A 159 15.82 -1.75 17.73
CA ILE A 159 15.18 -0.43 17.63
C ILE A 159 13.83 -0.36 18.35
N SER A 160 13.79 0.39 19.47
CA SER A 160 12.56 0.65 20.21
C SER A 160 11.57 1.48 19.39
N THR A 161 10.34 1.00 19.33
CA THR A 161 9.34 1.39 18.35
C THR A 161 8.62 2.68 18.72
N LYS A 162 8.82 3.75 17.93
CA LYS A 162 7.76 4.72 17.57
C LYS A 162 8.16 5.74 16.49
N ASN A 163 9.44 6.07 16.33
CA ASN A 163 9.84 7.21 15.48
C ASN A 163 10.67 6.89 14.22
N ILE A 164 11.01 5.63 13.94
CA ILE A 164 12.07 5.32 12.96
C ILE A 164 11.63 5.35 11.51
N VAL A 165 10.39 4.97 11.22
CA VAL A 165 9.94 4.95 9.82
C VAL A 165 9.85 6.37 9.28
N SER A 166 9.34 7.32 10.08
CA SER A 166 9.43 8.74 9.75
C SER A 166 10.88 9.24 9.75
N PHE A 167 11.71 8.84 10.73
CA PHE A 167 13.12 9.23 10.78
C PHE A 167 13.92 8.79 9.55
N TYR A 168 13.73 7.56 9.04
CA TYR A 168 14.47 7.04 7.90
C TYR A 168 14.17 7.82 6.62
N PHE A 169 12.89 8.13 6.37
CA PHE A 169 12.50 8.94 5.22
C PHE A 169 12.91 10.41 5.39
N SER A 170 12.85 10.95 6.61
CA SER A 170 13.38 12.28 6.93
C SER A 170 14.90 12.37 6.82
N TYR A 171 15.64 11.30 7.15
CA TYR A 171 17.10 11.24 7.11
C TYR A 171 17.62 11.19 5.66
N ASN A 172 16.95 10.41 4.80
CA ASN A 172 17.28 10.35 3.37
C ASN A 172 17.03 11.67 2.60
N LYS A 173 16.23 12.60 3.15
CA LYS A 173 16.11 13.96 2.59
C LYS A 173 17.34 14.83 2.81
N LYS A 174 18.21 14.52 3.79
CA LYS A 174 19.24 15.46 4.26
C LYS A 174 20.70 15.11 3.92
N LYS A 175 21.05 13.94 3.36
CA LYS A 175 22.44 13.67 2.94
C LYS A 175 22.55 12.87 1.63
N LYS A 176 23.21 13.48 0.64
CA LYS A 176 24.00 12.78 -0.38
C LYS A 176 25.29 12.28 0.31
N LYS A 177 25.67 11.02 0.08
CA LYS A 177 26.81 10.28 0.67
C LYS A 177 26.50 9.65 2.04
N PHE A 178 26.12 8.37 2.03
CA PHE A 178 26.73 7.28 2.82
C PHE A 178 26.14 5.93 2.34
N GLY A 179 26.96 4.88 2.40
CA GLY A 179 26.84 3.61 1.66
C GLY A 179 25.49 2.89 1.72
N SER A 180 25.15 2.25 0.61
CA SER A 180 24.00 1.37 0.45
C SER A 180 24.31 -0.04 0.96
N LEU A 181 23.52 -0.55 1.91
CA LEU A 181 23.45 -1.98 2.18
C LEU A 181 22.68 -2.64 1.03
N VAL A 182 23.34 -3.49 0.23
CA VAL A 182 22.70 -4.23 -0.87
C VAL A 182 22.43 -5.65 -0.39
N ILE A 183 21.17 -6.11 -0.50
CA ILE A 183 20.78 -7.49 -0.24
C ILE A 183 20.62 -8.18 -1.60
N ASP A 184 21.43 -9.20 -1.84
CA ASP A 184 21.30 -10.06 -3.02
C ASP A 184 20.04 -10.93 -2.89
N SER A 185 19.49 -11.32 -4.04
CA SER A 185 18.31 -12.17 -4.26
C SER A 185 18.29 -13.50 -3.47
N LEU A 186 19.42 -13.91 -2.88
CA LEU A 186 19.60 -15.16 -2.15
C LEU A 186 19.95 -15.01 -0.65
N LEU A 187 19.60 -13.89 0.00
CA LEU A 187 19.73 -13.72 1.47
C LEU A 187 21.18 -13.85 1.99
N LYS A 188 22.16 -13.19 1.34
CA LYS A 188 23.45 -12.87 1.98
C LYS A 188 23.59 -11.35 2.13
N PHE A 189 23.92 -10.92 3.35
CA PHE A 189 24.19 -9.52 3.68
C PHE A 189 25.62 -9.18 3.27
N HIS A 190 25.79 -8.29 2.30
CA HIS A 190 27.10 -7.69 2.01
C HIS A 190 27.11 -6.24 2.51
N LYS A 191 28.03 -5.93 3.41
CA LYS A 191 28.31 -4.56 3.85
C LYS A 191 29.33 -3.98 2.86
N VAL A 192 28.89 -3.08 1.99
CA VAL A 192 29.78 -2.38 1.05
C VAL A 192 30.05 -0.99 1.61
N TYR A 193 31.31 -0.66 1.83
CA TYR A 193 31.75 0.68 2.20
C TYR A 193 32.04 1.47 0.92
N PHE A 194 31.49 2.67 0.80
CA PHE A 194 31.82 3.67 -0.23
C PHE A 194 32.31 4.94 0.48
#